data_AF-A0A6I7NVK3-F1
#
_entry.id   AF-A0A6I7NVK3-F1
#
_cell.length_a   1.000
_cell.length_b   1.000
_cell.length_c   1.000
_cell.angle_alpha   90.00
_cell.angle_beta   90.00
_cell.angle_gamma   90.00
#
_symmetry.space_group_name_H-M   'P 1'
#
loop_
_entity.id
_entity.type
_entity.pdbx_description
1 polymer ?
#
loop_
_entity_poly.entity_id
_entity_poly.type
_entity_poly.pdbx_seq_one_letter_code
_entity_poly.pdbx_strand_id
1 'polypeptide(L)' 'MDDLKIKGNWNEIKGKLKQKYGELTDDDLSFVEGKEDEFFGKLQKKLGKTREELAGEIKKWLN' A
#
# COMPACT_ATOMS: atom_id res chain seq x y z
N MET A 1 2.70 5.63 16.55
CA MET A 1 3.80 5.35 15.62
C MET A 1 3.57 3.94 15.12
N ASP A 2 2.67 3.81 14.16
CA ASP A 2 2.30 2.52 13.59
C ASP A 2 3.38 2.16 12.59
N ASP A 3 4.40 1.44 13.06
CA ASP A 3 5.41 0.75 12.25
C ASP A 3 4.65 -0.32 11.44
N LEU A 4 4.08 0.09 10.31
CA LEU A 4 3.40 -0.82 9.41
C LEU A 4 4.45 -1.83 8.97
N LYS A 5 4.26 -3.11 9.31
CA LYS A 5 5.14 -4.22 8.89
C LYS A 5 4.96 -4.55 7.40
N ILE A 6 5.00 -3.52 6.56
CA ILE A 6 4.83 -3.59 5.11
C ILE A 6 5.92 -4.47 4.52
N LYS A 7 7.17 -4.29 4.95
CA LYS A 7 8.33 -5.05 4.47
C LYS A 7 8.12 -6.56 4.51
N GLY A 8 7.68 -7.10 5.66
CA GLY A 8 7.52 -8.55 5.84
C GLY A 8 6.32 -9.14 5.08
N ASN A 9 5.29 -8.32 4.85
CA ASN A 9 4.03 -8.76 4.26
C ASN A 9 3.77 -8.16 2.87
N TRP A 10 4.80 -7.61 2.24
CA TRP A 10 4.65 -6.78 1.03
C TRP A 10 3.96 -7.53 -0.10
N ASN A 11 4.33 -8.79 -0.34
CA ASN A 11 3.72 -9.61 -1.38
C ASN A 11 2.21 -9.82 -1.14
N GLU A 12 1.80 -10.01 0.12
CA GLU A 12 0.38 -10.15 0.45
C GLU A 12 -0.36 -8.82 0.27
N ILE A 13 0.21 -7.72 0.79
CA ILE A 13 -0.36 -6.38 0.66
C ILE A 13 -0.54 -6.01 -0.81
N LYS A 14 0.49 -6.25 -1.63
CA LYS A 14 0.47 -6.03 -3.08
C LYS A 14 -0.65 -6.84 -3.75
N GLY A 15 -0.78 -8.12 -3.39
CA GLY A 15 -1.87 -8.96 -3.89
C GLY A 15 -3.25 -8.39 -3.54
N LYS A 16 -3.47 -8.04 -2.27
CA LYS A 16 -4.73 -7.46 -1.79
C LYS A 16 -5.02 -6.09 -2.42
N LEU A 17 -4.01 -5.25 -2.61
CA LEU A 17 -4.14 -3.97 -3.31
C LEU A 17 -4.55 -4.18 -4.77
N LYS A 18 -3.92 -5.10 -5.51
CA LYS A 18 -4.33 -5.43 -6.89
C LYS A 18 -5.76 -5.96 -6.97
N GLN A 19 -6.13 -6.86 -6.06
CA GLN A 19 -7.47 -7.44 -6.03
C GLN A 19 -8.54 -6.40 -5.70
N LYS A 20 -8.23 -5.49 -4.77
CA LYS A 20 -9.17 -4.46 -4.34
C LYS A 20 -9.28 -3.29 -5.32
N TYR A 21 -8.15 -2.91 -5.91
CA TYR A 21 -8.02 -1.77 -6.81
C TYR A 21 -7.52 -2.26 -8.16
N GLY A 22 -8.45 -2.62 -9.05
CA GLY A 22 -8.14 -3.15 -10.38
C GLY A 22 -7.40 -2.16 -11.30
N GLU A 23 -7.33 -0.88 -10.93
CA GLU A 23 -6.56 0.15 -11.61
C GLU A 23 -5.06 0.15 -11.27
N LEU A 24 -4.67 -0.52 -10.18
CA LEU A 24 -3.27 -0.59 -9.74
C LEU A 24 -2.51 -1.63 -10.54
N THR A 25 -1.38 -1.20 -11.10
CA THR A 25 -0.48 -2.09 -11.82
C THR A 25 0.66 -2.57 -10.92
N ASP A 26 1.49 -3.47 -11.46
CA ASP A 26 2.69 -3.92 -10.75
C ASP A 26 3.69 -2.78 -10.48
N ASP A 27 3.71 -1.77 -11.36
CA ASP A 27 4.58 -0.60 -11.26
C ASP A 27 4.14 0.37 -10.15
N ASP A 28 2.83 0.60 -10.04
CA ASP A 28 2.25 1.41 -8.96
C ASP A 28 2.48 0.77 -7.59
N LEU A 29 2.54 -0.56 -7.58
CA LEU A 29 2.84 -1.41 -6.44
C LEU A 29 4.29 -1.87 -6.47
N SER A 30 5.19 -1.01 -6.93
CA SER A 30 6.62 -1.17 -6.75
C SER A 30 7.02 -0.49 -5.45
N PHE A 31 7.20 -1.28 -4.39
CA PHE A 31 7.67 -0.81 -3.10
C PHE A 31 9.17 -0.99 -2.99
N VAL A 32 9.83 0.06 -2.52
CA VAL A 32 11.24 0.03 -2.16
C VAL A 32 11.33 0.31 -0.66
N GLU A 33 12.12 -0.51 0.03
CA GLU A 33 12.31 -0.37 1.47
C GLU A 33 12.82 1.03 1.83
N GLY A 34 12.22 1.64 2.86
CA GLY A 34 12.50 3.02 3.27
C GLY A 34 11.85 4.10 2.40
N LYS A 35 11.10 3.72 1.34
CA LYS A 35 10.34 4.64 0.47
C LYS A 35 8.83 4.51 0.65
N GLU A 36 8.39 4.26 1.87
CA GLU A 36 6.97 4.14 2.22
C GLU A 36 6.18 5.39 1.85
N ASP A 37 6.72 6.57 2.13
CA ASP A 37 6.10 7.85 1.78
C ASP A 37 5.90 8.02 0.28
N GLU A 38 6.88 7.62 -0.56
CA GLU A 38 6.73 7.66 -2.01
C GLU A 38 5.67 6.67 -2.49
N PHE A 39 5.67 5.46 -1.93
CA PHE A 39 4.68 4.43 -2.24
C PHE A 39 3.25 4.91 -1.92
N PHE A 40 3.03 5.42 -0.71
CA PHE A 40 1.74 5.99 -0.34
C PHE A 40 1.39 7.19 -1.23
N GLY A 41 2.33 8.08 -1.51
CA GLY A 41 2.09 9.22 -2.40
C GLY A 41 1.63 8.84 -3.80
N LYS A 42 2.19 7.77 -4.39
CA LYS A 42 1.71 7.21 -5.67
C LYS A 42 0.28 6.68 -5.56
N LEU A 43 0.01 5.88 -4.53
CA LEU A 43 -1.33 5.34 -4.30
C LEU A 43 -2.38 6.42 -4.08
N GLN A 44 -2.07 7.45 -3.29
CA GLN A 44 -2.98 8.57 -3.05
C GLN A 44 -3.33 9.29 -4.35
N LYS A 45 -2.34 9.52 -5.23
CA LYS A 45 -2.56 10.16 -6.54
C LYS A 45 -3.40 9.31 -7.48
N LYS A 46 -3.21 7.98 -7.46
CA LYS A 46 -3.91 7.07 -8.36
C LYS A 46 -5.34 6.82 -7.92
N LEU A 47 -5.50 6.44 -6.65
CA LEU A 47 -6.77 6.05 -6.05
C LEU A 47 -7.61 7.23 -5.55
N GLY A 48 -7.02 8.43 -5.45
CA GLY A 48 -7.67 9.60 -4.85
C GLY A 48 -7.92 9.47 -3.35
N LYS A 49 -7.22 8.56 -2.66
CA LYS A 49 -7.43 8.24 -1.24
C LYS A 49 -6.43 8.95 -0.33
N THR A 50 -6.76 9.06 0.95
CA THR A 50 -5.79 9.54 1.94
C THR A 50 -4.83 8.44 2.38
N ARG A 51 -3.66 8.83 2.87
CA ARG A 51 -2.70 7.89 3.48
C ARG A 51 -3.35 7.12 4.62
N GLU A 52 -4.21 7.76 5.41
CA GLU A 52 -4.90 7.13 6.54
C GLU A 52 -5.85 6.02 6.10
N GLU A 53 -6.61 6.25 5.02
CA GLU A 53 -7.47 5.21 4.46
C GLU A 53 -6.64 4.00 3.98
N LEU A 54 -5.58 4.26 3.21
CA LEU A 54 -4.71 3.20 2.69
C LEU A 54 -3.98 2.45 3.80
N ALA A 55 -3.45 3.18 4.79
CA ALA A 55 -2.81 2.59 5.96
C ALA A 55 -3.80 1.77 6.79
N GLY A 56 -5.04 2.23 6.95
CA GLY A 56 -6.10 1.51 7.63
C GLY A 56 -6.48 0.21 6.91
N GLU A 57 -6.55 0.23 5.58
CA GLU A 57 -6.79 -0.95 4.76
C GLU A 57 -5.66 -1.98 4.90
N ILE A 58 -4.42 -1.53 4.80
CA ILE A 58 -3.23 -2.37 4.98
C ILE A 58 -3.20 -2.95 6.39
N LYS A 59 -3.46 -2.13 7.42
CA LYS A 59 -3.50 -2.59 8.81
C LYS A 59 -4.57 -3.65 9.04
N LYS A 60 -5.76 -3.53 8.43
CA LYS A 60 -6.80 -4.56 8.48
C LYS A 60 -6.37 -5.90 7.88
N TRP A 61 -5.43 -5.89 6.95
CA TRP A 61 -4.91 -7.11 6.34
C TRP A 61 -3.80 -7.77 7.13
N LEU A 62 -3.09 -7.00 7.96
CA LEU A 62 -1.96 -7.44 8.79
C LEU A 62 -2.33 -7.78 10.23
N ASN A 63 -3.61 -7.60 10.60
CA ASN A 63 -4.17 -7.93 11.90
C ASN A 63 -4.90 -9.26 11.84
#